data_AF-A0A1E5QHC5-F1
#
_entry.id   AF-A0A1E5QHC5-F1
#
_cell.length_a   1.000
_cell.length_b   1.000
_cell.length_c   1.000
_cell.angle_alpha   90.00
_cell.angle_beta   90.00
_cell.angle_gamma   90.00
#
_symmetry.space_group_name_H-M   'P 1'
#
loop_
_entity.id
_entity.type
_entity.pdbx_description
1 polymer ?
#
loop_
_entity_poly.entity_id
_entity_poly.type
_entity_poly.pdbx_seq_one_letter_code
_entity_poly.pdbx_strand_id
1 'polypeptide(L)'
;MIDVCINLESDRQFTDPICHKILCYYTNPTQHIQILRIANIPGWHYEKVAFPQQSLMFEAFSEAILEIHSGTPATSIICDKIRCHLLRVEEGSEIY
;
A
#
# COMPACT_ATOMS: atom_id res chain seq x y z
N MET A 1 -9.04 16.12 17.78
CA MET A 1 -9.50 16.35 16.40
C MET A 1 -9.32 15.02 15.70
N ILE A 2 -10.37 14.20 15.86
CA ILE A 2 -10.68 12.88 15.29
C ILE A 2 -9.54 11.86 15.13
N ASP A 3 -9.35 11.05 16.18
CA ASP A 3 -8.69 9.75 16.10
C ASP A 3 -9.50 8.83 15.17
N VAL A 4 -8.85 8.25 14.15
CA VAL A 4 -9.50 7.35 13.17
C VAL A 4 -9.66 5.93 13.74
N CYS A 5 -9.12 5.61 14.92
CA CYS A 5 -9.11 4.23 15.42
C CYS A 5 -9.64 4.16 16.86
N ILE A 6 -10.95 4.35 17.02
CA ILE A 6 -11.67 3.90 18.22
C ILE A 6 -12.85 3.01 17.78
N ASN A 7 -12.97 1.85 18.44
CA ASN A 7 -13.93 0.75 18.27
C ASN A 7 -13.47 -0.28 17.22
N LEU A 8 -13.28 -1.57 17.51
CA LEU A 8 -14.03 -2.45 18.41
C LEU A 8 -13.11 -3.59 18.91
N GLU A 9 -13.06 -3.83 20.22
CA GLU A 9 -12.74 -5.16 20.75
C GLU A 9 -13.98 -6.07 20.62
N SER A 10 -13.73 -7.37 20.41
CA SER A 10 -14.62 -8.51 20.66
C SER A 10 -15.75 -8.82 19.66
N ASP A 11 -15.46 -9.61 18.62
CA ASP A 11 -15.90 -11.02 18.58
C ASP A 11 -15.15 -11.82 17.48
N ARG A 12 -14.96 -13.13 17.67
CA ARG A 12 -14.23 -13.99 16.73
C ARG A 12 -15.04 -14.28 15.47
N GLN A 13 -14.90 -13.46 14.44
CA GLN A 13 -15.11 -13.87 13.06
C GLN A 13 -14.14 -13.09 12.15
N PHE A 14 -13.65 -13.75 11.11
CA PHE A 14 -12.73 -13.24 10.09
C PHE A 14 -13.20 -11.90 9.50
N THR A 15 -12.82 -10.80 10.16
CA THR A 15 -12.92 -9.43 9.66
C THR A 15 -11.60 -8.78 10.00
N ASP A 16 -10.74 -8.64 9.00
CA ASP A 16 -9.54 -7.83 9.11
C ASP A 16 -9.93 -6.45 9.66
N PRO A 17 -9.43 -6.05 10.85
CA PRO A 17 -9.78 -4.75 11.41
C PRO A 17 -9.35 -3.67 10.42
N ILE A 18 -10.27 -2.78 10.06
CA ILE A 18 -10.10 -1.81 8.95
C ILE A 18 -8.92 -0.84 9.17
N CYS A 19 -8.32 -0.78 10.37
CA CYS A 19 -7.18 0.07 10.75
C CYS A 19 -6.03 -0.80 11.32
N HIS A 20 -5.47 -1.73 10.54
CA HIS A 20 -4.20 -2.38 10.91
C HIS A 20 -3.18 -2.28 9.78
N LYS A 21 -1.90 -2.38 10.13
CA LYS A 21 -0.83 -2.42 9.15
C LYS A 21 -0.71 -3.83 8.56
N ILE A 22 -0.64 -3.89 7.25
CA ILE A 22 -0.41 -5.10 6.45
C ILE A 22 0.91 -4.97 5.71
N LEU A 23 1.50 -6.13 5.37
CA LEU A 23 2.66 -6.19 4.48
C LEU A 23 2.16 -6.23 3.04
N CYS A 24 2.56 -5.22 2.27
CA CYS A 24 2.22 -5.07 0.86
C CYS A 24 3.40 -5.45 -0.04
N TYR A 25 3.11 -5.96 -1.23
CA TYR A 25 4.08 -6.24 -2.28
C TYR A 25 3.64 -5.60 -3.60
N TYR A 26 4.53 -4.84 -4.23
CA TYR A 26 4.32 -4.25 -5.54
C TYR A 26 5.54 -4.44 -6.42
N THR A 27 5.31 -4.76 -7.69
CA THR A 27 6.36 -4.80 -8.72
C THR A 27 6.02 -3.76 -9.78
N ASN A 28 6.99 -2.92 -10.15
CA ASN A 28 6.84 -2.02 -11.29
C ASN A 28 6.94 -2.83 -12.60
N PRO A 29 5.83 -3.04 -13.33
CA PRO A 29 5.83 -3.87 -14.54
C PRO A 29 6.32 -3.11 -15.78
N THR A 30 6.62 -1.82 -15.64
CA THR A 30 6.91 -0.92 -16.76
C THR A 30 8.42 -0.80 -17.03
N GLN A 31 8.76 -0.18 -18.15
CA GLN A 31 10.14 0.17 -18.52
C GLN A 31 10.55 1.57 -18.04
N HIS A 32 9.73 2.21 -17.20
CA HIS A 32 9.97 3.57 -16.71
C HIS A 32 10.08 3.56 -15.18
N ILE A 33 10.78 4.57 -14.65
CA ILE A 33 10.82 4.81 -13.21
C ILE A 33 9.42 5.25 -12.76
N GLN A 34 8.98 4.69 -11.63
CA GLN A 34 7.74 5.07 -10.98
C GLN A 34 8.01 5.61 -9.57
N ILE A 35 7.13 6.47 -9.09
CA ILE A 35 7.09 6.92 -7.69
C ILE A 35 5.81 6.36 -7.08
N LEU A 36 5.98 5.56 -6.03
CA LEU A 36 4.90 5.00 -5.23
C LEU A 36 4.64 5.93 -4.07
N ARG A 37 3.41 6.39 -3.90
CA ARG A 37 3.02 7.33 -2.85
C ARG A 37 1.75 6.88 -2.15
N ILE A 38 1.64 7.15 -0.86
CA ILE A 38 0.37 7.07 -0.15
C ILE A 38 0.10 8.41 0.51
N ALA A 39 -1.05 8.99 0.18
CA ALA A 39 -1.43 10.34 0.62
C ALA A 39 -2.81 10.38 1.29
N ASN A 40 -3.56 9.27 1.28
CA ASN A 40 -4.93 9.23 1.82
C ASN A 40 -4.99 8.98 3.34
N ILE A 41 -3.86 8.71 4.00
CA ILE A 41 -3.78 8.50 5.46
C ILE A 41 -3.25 9.78 6.12
N PRO A 42 -4.05 10.50 6.91
CA PRO A 42 -3.62 11.72 7.58
C PRO A 42 -2.44 11.47 8.53
N GLY A 43 -1.43 12.35 8.50
CA GLY A 43 -0.27 12.26 9.39
C GLY A 43 0.72 11.14 9.06
N TRP A 44 0.49 10.39 7.99
CA TRP A 44 1.41 9.35 7.52
C TRP A 44 1.97 9.71 6.14
N HIS A 45 3.28 9.57 5.98
CA HIS A 45 3.96 9.88 4.73
C HIS A 45 4.72 8.66 4.22
N TYR A 46 4.36 8.20 3.03
CA TYR A 46 5.08 7.17 2.33
C TYR A 46 5.30 7.56 0.88
N GLU A 47 6.57 7.55 0.48
CA GLU A 47 7.00 7.80 -0.88
C GLU A 47 8.26 6.97 -1.17
N LYS A 48 8.26 6.22 -2.27
CA LYS A 48 9.39 5.38 -2.71
C LYS A 48 9.52 5.37 -4.22
N VAL A 49 10.76 5.30 -4.70
CA VAL A 49 11.06 5.10 -6.13
C VAL A 49 11.09 3.61 -6.44
N ALA A 50 10.42 3.21 -7.52
CA ALA A 50 10.47 1.86 -8.08
C ALA A 50 11.08 1.90 -9.49
N PHE A 51 12.25 1.30 -9.66
CA PHE A 51 12.89 1.14 -10.96
C PHE A 51 12.14 0.13 -11.84
N PRO A 52 12.36 0.13 -13.17
CA PRO A 52 11.82 -0.90 -14.05
C PRO A 52 12.08 -2.31 -13.52
N GLN A 53 11.02 -3.14 -13.46
CA GLN A 53 11.05 -4.52 -12.95
C GLN A 53 11.45 -4.69 -11.47
N GLN A 54 11.56 -3.59 -10.71
CA GLN A 54 11.85 -3.69 -9.29
C GLN A 54 10.59 -4.07 -8.50
N SER A 55 10.77 -4.99 -7.56
CA SER A 55 9.79 -5.31 -6.52
C SER A 55 10.11 -4.59 -5.22
N LEU A 56 9.08 -4.12 -4.54
CA LEU A 56 9.15 -3.48 -3.23
C LEU A 56 8.14 -4.14 -2.30
N MET A 57 8.60 -4.40 -1.08
CA MET A 57 7.74 -4.74 0.05
C MET A 57 7.70 -3.57 1.01
N PHE A 58 6.53 -3.28 1.56
CA PHE A 58 6.33 -2.16 2.48
C PHE A 58 5.13 -2.39 3.39
N GLU A 59 5.17 -1.81 4.59
CA GLU A 59 4.01 -1.80 5.48
C GLU A 59 3.12 -0.61 5.17
N ALA A 60 1.82 -0.85 5.10
CA ALA A 60 0.81 0.19 4.95
C ALA A 60 -0.46 -0.18 5.74
N PHE A 61 -1.26 0.81 6.07
CA PHE A 61 -2.60 0.57 6.61
C PHE A 61 -3.48 -0.15 5.58
N SER A 62 -4.36 -1.05 6.01
CA SER A 62 -5.23 -1.84 5.12
C SER A 62 -6.12 -0.99 4.18
N GLU A 63 -6.51 0.19 4.64
CA GLU A 63 -7.32 1.20 3.96
C GLU A 63 -6.49 2.19 3.12
N ALA A 64 -5.15 2.09 3.16
CA ALA A 64 -4.26 2.92 2.36
C ALA A 64 -4.44 2.68 0.86
N ILE A 65 -4.22 3.73 0.07
CA ILE A 65 -4.25 3.69 -1.39
C ILE A 65 -2.85 4.05 -1.89
N LEU A 66 -2.23 3.10 -2.58
CA LEU A 66 -0.97 3.28 -3.28
C LEU A 66 -1.22 4.00 -4.60
N GLU A 67 -0.83 5.26 -4.67
CA GLU A 67 -0.77 6.02 -5.91
C GLU A 67 0.53 5.71 -6.65
N ILE A 68 0.42 5.45 -7.94
CA ILE A 68 1.55 5.20 -8.84
C ILE A 68 1.69 6.40 -9.76
N HIS A 69 2.81 7.09 -9.64
CA HIS A 69 3.17 8.22 -10.50
C HIS A 69 4.24 7.76 -11.49
N SER A 70 4.09 8.05 -12.78
CA SER A 70 5.07 7.72 -13.82
C SER A 70 5.47 8.97 -14.60
N GLY A 71 6.69 8.96 -15.15
CA GLY A 71 7.28 10.07 -15.90
C GLY A 71 8.57 10.57 -15.27
N THR A 72 9.08 11.71 -15.76
CA THR A 72 10.20 12.40 -15.10
C THR A 72 9.72 13.09 -13.82
N PRO A 73 10.56 13.33 -12.81
CA PRO A 73 10.13 14.03 -11.58
C PRO A 73 9.44 15.38 -11.83
N ALA A 74 9.76 16.07 -12.92
CA ALA A 74 9.14 17.34 -13.30
C ALA A 74 7.79 17.18 -14.04
N THR A 75 7.50 15.99 -14.57
CA THR A 75 6.32 15.70 -15.42
C THR A 75 5.53 14.50 -14.91
N SER A 76 5.71 14.09 -13.66
CA SER A 76 5.09 12.88 -13.14
C SER A 76 3.58 13.07 -13.01
N ILE A 77 2.81 12.15 -13.57
CA ILE A 77 1.34 12.15 -13.49
C ILE A 77 0.92 10.89 -12.72
N ILE A 78 -0.16 10.99 -11.92
CA ILE A 78 -0.80 9.81 -11.33
C ILE A 78 -1.31 8.94 -12.47
N CYS A 79 -0.70 7.78 -12.63
CA CYS A 79 -1.09 6.79 -13.62
C CYS A 79 -2.11 5.81 -13.07
N ASP A 80 -2.01 5.48 -11.77
CA ASP A 80 -2.88 4.48 -11.16
C ASP A 80 -3.04 4.69 -9.65
N LYS A 81 -4.08 4.07 -9.07
CA LYS A 81 -4.37 4.00 -7.63
C LYS A 81 -4.81 2.60 -7.25
N ILE A 82 -3.99 1.92 -6.45
CA ILE A 82 -4.25 0.54 -6.00
C ILE A 82 -4.51 0.54 -4.50
N ARG A 83 -5.60 -0.10 -4.04
CA ARG A 83 -5.83 -0.26 -2.59
C ARG A 83 -4.82 -1.24 -2.01
N CYS A 84 -4.21 -0.91 -0.87
CA CYS A 84 -3.16 -1.71 -0.24
C CYS A 84 -3.65 -3.11 0.16
N HIS A 85 -4.93 -3.28 0.52
CA HIS A 85 -5.50 -4.60 0.78
C HIS A 85 -5.41 -5.57 -0.41
N LEU A 86 -5.33 -5.06 -1.65
CA LEU A 86 -5.14 -5.87 -2.87
C LEU A 86 -3.67 -6.26 -3.08
N LEU A 87 -2.74 -5.58 -2.41
CA LEU A 87 -1.30 -5.80 -2.49
C LEU A 87 -0.80 -6.63 -1.31
N ARG A 88 -1.69 -7.09 -0.41
CA ARG A 88 -1.34 -7.83 0.78
C ARG A 88 -0.59 -9.12 0.41
N VAL A 89 0.54 -9.34 1.07
CA VAL A 89 1.25 -10.62 1.04
C VAL A 89 0.46 -11.63 1.88
N GLU A 90 0.08 -12.74 1.28
CA GLU A 90 -0.49 -13.87 2.02
C GLU A 90 0.65 -14.72 2.58
N GLU A 91 0.55 -15.09 3.86
CA GLU A 91 1.46 -16.09 4.42
C GLU A 91 1.16 -17.42 3.72
N GLY A 92 2.13 -17.90 2.94
CA GLY A 92 2.03 -19.22 2.32
C GLY A 92 1.96 -20.27 3.43
N SER A 93 0.84 -20.99 3.51
CA SER A 93 0.80 -22.24 4.26
C SER A 93 1.87 -23.15 3.68
N GLU A 94 2.92 -23.46 4.44
CA GLU A 94 3.88 -24.50 4.09
C GLU A 94 3.09 -25.81 3.88
N ILE A 95 2.91 -26.20 2.62
CA ILE A 95 2.39 -27.52 2.29
C ILE A 95 3.62 -28.43 2.28
N TYR A 96 3.79 -29.21 3.37
CA TYR A 96 4.80 -30.26 3.50
C TYR A 96 4.54 -31.42 2.53
#